data_AF-A0A4R3MW65-F1
#
_entry.id   AF-A0A4R3MW65-F1
#
_cell.length_a   1.000
_cell.length_b   1.000
_cell.length_c   1.000
_cell.angle_alpha   90.00
_cell.angle_beta   90.00
_cell.angle_gamma   90.00
#
_symmetry.space_group_name_H-M   'P 1'
#
loop_
_entity.id
_entity.type
_entity.pdbx_description
1 polymer ?
#
loop_
_entity_poly.entity_id
_entity_poly.type
_entity_poly.pdbx_seq_one_letter_code
_entity_poly.pdbx_strand_id
1 'polypeptide(L)'
;MQMIYLIISCIFSILSGLPYLFIASDYNFFSIVTFGSSGLFAMFLPLIYAIIGLLFGLLLEKSSRRIILLICSSGFLFVNLIYVIAVGIML
;
A
#
# COMPACT_ATOMS: atom_id res chain seq x y z
N MET A 1 11.26 18.41 8.41
CA MET A 1 10.86 17.82 7.10
C MET A 1 10.87 16.29 7.10
N GLN A 2 11.91 15.61 7.62
CA GLN A 2 11.97 14.14 7.59
C GLN A 2 10.85 13.40 8.35
N MET A 3 10.41 13.94 9.49
CA MET A 3 9.26 13.37 10.24
C MET A 3 7.99 13.34 9.37
N ILE A 4 7.77 14.36 8.55
CA ILE A 4 6.61 14.44 7.66
C ILE A 4 6.70 13.34 6.60
N TYR A 5 7.85 13.14 5.97
CA TYR A 5 8.04 12.05 5.00
C TYR A 5 7.88 10.67 5.63
N LEU A 6 8.32 10.50 6.88
CA LEU A 6 8.17 9.24 7.61
C LEU A 6 6.70 8.95 7.88
N ILE A 7 5.95 9.95 8.36
CA ILE A 7 4.51 9.84 8.61
C ILE A 7 3.77 9.52 7.31
N ILE A 8 4.04 10.27 6.23
CA ILE A 8 3.40 10.05 4.92
C ILE A 8 3.70 8.64 4.40
N SER A 9 4.97 8.24 4.39
CA SER A 9 5.39 6.89 3.94
C SER A 9 4.71 5.79 4.76
N CYS A 10 4.61 5.98 6.08
CA CYS A 10 3.94 5.05 6.98
C CYS A 10 2.43 4.94 6.68
N ILE A 11 1.74 6.07 6.54
CA ILE A 11 0.30 6.11 6.21
C ILE A 11 0.05 5.36 4.91
N PHE A 12 0.79 5.67 3.85
CA PHE A 12 0.63 5.01 2.55
C PHE A 12 0.98 3.52 2.57
N SER A 13 1.98 3.13 3.37
CA SER A 13 2.31 1.71 3.57
C SER A 13 1.21 0.97 4.32
N ILE A 14 0.54 1.61 5.28
CA ILE A 14 -0.61 1.01 5.99
C ILE A 14 -1.81 0.92 5.04
N LEU A 15 -2.10 1.96 4.26
CA LEU A 15 -3.17 1.98 3.26
C LEU A 15 -3.00 0.90 2.18
N SER A 16 -1.78 0.59 1.76
CA SER A 16 -1.54 -0.48 0.79
C SER A 16 -1.68 -1.89 1.38
N GLY A 17 -1.46 -2.05 2.69
CA GLY A 17 -1.62 -3.32 3.41
C GLY A 17 -2.99 -3.56 4.05
N LEU A 18 -3.75 -2.48 4.29
CA LEU A 18 -5.08 -2.49 4.91
C LEU A 18 -6.09 -3.45 4.25
N PRO A 19 -6.17 -3.54 2.90
CA PRO A 19 -7.05 -4.49 2.24
C PRO A 19 -6.80 -5.94 2.66
N TYR A 20 -5.56 -6.29 2.98
CA TYR A 20 -5.14 -7.67 3.27
C TYR A 20 -5.19 -8.00 4.76
N LEU A 21 -4.89 -7.02 5.62
CA LEU A 21 -4.92 -7.19 7.07
C LEU A 21 -6.31 -7.54 7.62
N PHE A 22 -7.36 -7.24 6.84
CA PHE A 22 -8.75 -7.40 7.25
C PHE A 22 -9.57 -8.26 6.28
N ILE A 23 -8.92 -9.13 5.50
CA ILE A 23 -9.59 -10.16 4.68
C ILE A 23 -10.54 -11.05 5.52
N ALA A 24 -10.37 -11.08 6.84
CA ALA A 24 -11.17 -11.87 7.76
C ALA A 24 -12.36 -11.11 8.41
N SER A 25 -12.56 -9.81 8.17
CA SER A 25 -13.69 -9.07 8.74
C SER A 25 -14.73 -8.73 7.68
N ASP A 26 -16.01 -8.95 7.99
CA ASP A 26 -17.19 -8.63 7.14
C ASP A 26 -17.35 -7.14 6.77
N TYR A 27 -16.37 -6.30 7.08
CA TYR A 27 -16.38 -4.88 6.80
C TYR A 27 -15.77 -4.58 5.43
N ASN A 28 -16.49 -3.76 4.64
CA ASN A 28 -16.05 -3.22 3.34
C ASN A 28 -14.88 -2.22 3.46
N PHE A 29 -13.80 -2.56 4.17
CA PHE A 29 -12.59 -1.73 4.25
C PHE A 29 -11.91 -1.54 2.89
N PHE A 30 -12.12 -2.47 1.96
CA PHE A 30 -11.74 -2.29 0.57
C PHE A 30 -12.35 -1.01 -0.01
N SER A 31 -13.64 -0.76 0.22
CA SER A 31 -14.32 0.48 -0.20
C SER A 31 -13.72 1.73 0.45
N ILE A 32 -13.23 1.64 1.69
CA ILE A 32 -12.58 2.78 2.37
C ILE A 32 -11.24 3.11 1.70
N VAL A 33 -10.44 2.08 1.41
CA VAL A 33 -9.14 2.24 0.75
C VAL A 33 -9.32 2.66 -0.71
N THR A 34 -10.40 2.26 -1.36
CA THR A 34 -10.68 2.57 -2.77
C THR A 34 -11.63 3.75 -2.97
N PHE A 35 -11.98 4.47 -1.89
CA PHE A 35 -12.94 5.58 -1.91
C PHE A 35 -14.28 5.23 -2.58
N GLY A 36 -14.78 4.01 -2.38
CA GLY A 36 -16.01 3.51 -2.98
C GLY A 36 -15.88 3.14 -4.46
N SER A 37 -14.69 3.23 -5.03
CA SER A 37 -14.43 2.76 -6.39
C SER A 37 -14.52 1.23 -6.44
N SER A 38 -15.18 0.72 -7.47
CA SER A 38 -15.36 -0.71 -7.75
C SER A 38 -14.73 -1.08 -9.10
N GLY A 39 -14.36 -2.36 -9.25
CA GLY A 39 -13.74 -2.89 -10.47
C GLY A 39 -12.20 -2.82 -10.47
N LEU A 40 -11.59 -3.05 -11.63
CA LEU A 40 -10.13 -3.12 -11.79
C LEU A 40 -9.42 -1.85 -11.30
N PHE A 41 -10.01 -0.67 -11.50
CA PHE A 41 -9.44 0.62 -11.07
C PHE A 41 -9.20 0.67 -9.55
N ALA A 42 -10.12 0.10 -8.79
CA ALA A 42 -10.04 0.02 -7.33
C ALA A 42 -8.85 -0.85 -6.87
N MET A 43 -8.47 -1.85 -7.65
CA MET A 43 -7.35 -2.76 -7.33
C MET A 43 -5.99 -2.10 -7.56
N PHE A 44 -5.91 -1.07 -8.40
CA PHE A 44 -4.67 -0.33 -8.64
C PHE A 44 -4.36 0.70 -7.54
N LEU A 45 -5.36 1.18 -6.79
CA LEU A 45 -5.18 2.20 -5.73
C LEU A 45 -4.17 1.75 -4.65
N PRO A 46 -4.30 0.56 -4.04
CA PRO A 46 -3.31 0.02 -3.10
C PRO A 46 -1.88 -0.04 -3.67
N LEU A 47 -1.75 -0.31 -4.97
CA LEU A 47 -0.49 -0.38 -5.69
C LEU A 47 0.15 1.02 -5.80
N ILE A 48 -0.66 2.03 -6.13
CA ILE A 48 -0.25 3.44 -6.15
C ILE A 48 0.20 3.89 -4.76
N TYR A 49 -0.53 3.51 -3.71
CA TYR A 49 -0.15 3.81 -2.32
C TYR A 49 1.20 3.21 -1.94
N ALA A 50 1.45 1.95 -2.31
CA ALA A 50 2.74 1.31 -2.06
C ALA A 50 3.90 2.04 -2.77
N ILE A 51 3.69 2.49 -4.02
CA ILE A 51 4.69 3.24 -4.79
C ILE A 51 4.98 4.60 -4.15
N ILE A 52 3.94 5.35 -3.76
CA ILE A 52 4.09 6.64 -3.09
C ILE A 52 4.82 6.45 -1.75
N GLY A 53 4.45 5.44 -0.97
CA GLY A 53 5.12 5.08 0.27
C GLY A 53 6.62 4.79 0.09
N LEU A 54 6.96 4.06 -0.99
CA LEU A 54 8.34 3.77 -1.39
C LEU A 54 9.12 5.03 -1.79
N LEU A 55 8.54 5.91 -2.61
CA LEU A 55 9.17 7.15 -3.05
C LEU A 55 9.51 8.04 -1.86
N PHE A 56 8.56 8.25 -0.95
CA PHE A 56 8.81 9.00 0.28
C PHE A 56 9.81 8.28 1.20
N GLY A 57 9.78 6.95 1.27
CA GLY A 57 10.76 6.15 2.00
C GLY A 57 12.20 6.31 1.49
N LEU A 58 12.39 6.45 0.18
CA LEU A 58 13.71 6.67 -0.44
C LEU A 58 14.28 8.07 -0.14
N LEU A 59 13.40 9.07 -0.01
CA LEU A 59 13.74 10.46 0.33
C LEU A 59 14.13 10.64 1.82
N LEU A 60 13.95 9.62 2.67
CA LEU A 60 14.42 9.67 4.06
C LEU A 60 15.95 9.53 4.15
N GLU A 61 16.54 10.21 5.13
CA GLU A 61 17.94 10.02 5.50
C GLU A 61 18.22 8.59 6.00
N LYS A 62 19.49 8.18 5.95
CA LYS A 62 19.96 6.86 6.37
C LYS A 62 19.65 6.64 7.86
N SER A 63 18.49 6.05 8.11
CA SER A 63 17.99 5.68 9.43
C SER A 63 17.43 4.27 9.36
N SER A 64 17.51 3.51 10.46
CA SER A 64 16.93 2.16 10.55
C SER A 64 15.42 2.16 10.22
N ARG A 65 14.73 3.28 10.48
CA ARG A 65 13.30 3.47 10.16
C ARG A 65 13.03 3.48 8.66
N ARG A 66 13.95 4.02 7.86
CA ARG A 66 13.87 3.99 6.39
C ARG A 66 13.93 2.56 5.87
N ILE A 67 14.86 1.75 6.38
CA ILE A 67 15.03 0.37 5.91
C ILE A 67 13.75 -0.45 6.19
N ILE A 68 13.18 -0.31 7.38
CA ILE A 68 11.93 -0.99 7.76
C ILE A 68 10.78 -0.55 6.84
N LEU A 69 10.61 0.76 6.61
CA LEU A 69 9.56 1.28 5.72
C LEU A 69 9.73 0.80 4.28
N LEU A 70 10.95 0.81 3.76
CA LEU A 70 11.24 0.34 2.40
C LEU A 70 10.93 -1.15 2.25
N ILE A 71 11.33 -1.99 3.22
CA ILE A 71 11.01 -3.42 3.21
C ILE A 71 9.50 -3.63 3.28
N CYS A 72 8.80 -2.91 4.15
CA CYS A 72 7.36 -3.04 4.33
C CYS A 72 6.59 -2.60 3.07
N SER A 73 6.91 -1.42 2.53
CA SER A 73 6.30 -0.91 1.30
C SER A 73 6.62 -1.75 0.08
N SER A 74 7.84 -2.30 -0.03
CA SER A 74 8.19 -3.23 -1.10
C SER A 74 7.45 -4.56 -0.97
N GLY A 75 7.26 -5.06 0.25
CA GLY A 75 6.48 -6.27 0.50
C GLY A 75 5.02 -6.06 0.09
N PHE A 76 4.40 -4.96 0.52
CA PHE A 76 3.03 -4.64 0.12
C PHE A 76 2.88 -4.41 -1.38
N LEU A 77 3.88 -3.80 -2.04
CA LEU A 77 3.86 -3.66 -3.49
C LEU A 77 3.82 -5.03 -4.17
N PHE A 78 4.66 -5.97 -3.72
CA PHE A 78 4.70 -7.32 -4.28
C PHE A 78 3.38 -8.08 -4.10
N VAL A 79 2.80 -8.01 -2.89
CA VAL A 79 1.49 -8.63 -2.61
C VAL A 79 0.39 -8.02 -3.48
N ASN A 80 0.33 -6.69 -3.57
CA ASN A 80 -0.64 -5.99 -4.41
C ASN A 80 -0.48 -6.34 -5.90
N LEU A 81 0.76 -6.50 -6.36
CA LEU A 81 1.04 -6.85 -7.75
C LEU A 81 0.60 -8.29 -8.08
N ILE A 82 0.85 -9.24 -7.18
CA ILE A 82 0.32 -10.61 -7.31
C ILE A 82 -1.21 -10.59 -7.31
N TYR A 83 -1.83 -9.82 -6.42
CA TYR A 83 -3.29 -9.74 -6.32
C TYR A 83 -3.92 -9.19 -7.61
N VAL A 84 -3.36 -8.10 -8.15
CA VAL A 84 -3.84 -7.53 -9.42
C VAL A 84 -3.67 -8.51 -10.57
N ILE A 85 -2.55 -9.25 -10.65
CA ILE A 85 -2.34 -10.26 -11.69
C ILE A 85 -3.30 -11.44 -11.52
N ALA A 86 -3.46 -11.96 -10.30
CA ALA A 86 -4.32 -13.10 -10.02
C ALA A 86 -5.79 -12.80 -10.36
N VAL A 87 -6.28 -11.62 -9.96
CA VAL A 87 -7.64 -11.20 -10.28
C VAL A 87 -7.77 -10.81 -11.76
N GLY A 88 -6.75 -10.18 -12.35
CA GLY A 88 -6.74 -9.81 -13.77
C GLY A 88 -6.71 -11.01 -14.73
N ILE A 89 -6.15 -12.16 -14.32
CA ILE A 89 -6.17 -13.41 -15.10
C ILE A 89 -7.52 -14.14 -14.97
N MET A 90 -8.26 -13.93 -13.86
CA MET A 90 -9.56 -14.56 -13.63
C MET A 90 -10.75 -13.84 -14.29
N LEU A 91 -10.53 -12.64 -14.83
CA LEU A 91 -11.49 -11.82 -15.57
C LEU A 91 -11.42 -12.09 -17.08
#